data_AF-A0A418T4V9-F1
#
_entry.id   AF-A0A418T4V9-F1
#
_cell.length_a   1.000
_cell.length_b   1.000
_cell.length_c   1.000
_cell.angle_alpha   90.00
_cell.angle_beta   90.00
_cell.angle_gamma   90.00
#
_symmetry.space_group_name_H-M   'P 1'
#
loop_
_entity.id
_entity.type
_entity.pdbx_description
1 polymer ?
#
loop_
_entity_poly.entity_id
_entity_poly.type
_entity_poly.pdbx_seq_one_letter_code
_entity_poly.pdbx_strand_id
1 'polypeptide(L)'
;MIAMVGFAMSYGVLPADAGDASGFDPATIDQCVASGEGDCTDAGMQACRDYASKKYTGDDPDFVEKNCLDAAHQAWEARLEETYQALIAQEGEAGDDSQEMLRKTEHAWIAFRDSLCDFAKASAQTRDISGEVAVLECQRDEAARHWTLLNARLVEETGE
;
A
#
# COMPACT_ATOMS: atom_id res chain seq x y z
N MET A 1 -1.24 -20.58 -58.80
CA MET A 1 -0.55 -20.85 -57.52
C MET A 1 0.06 -19.54 -57.05
N ILE A 2 -0.46 -18.96 -55.98
CA ILE A 2 0.14 -17.80 -55.28
C ILE A 2 0.38 -18.28 -53.86
N ALA A 3 1.65 -18.38 -53.47
CA ALA A 3 2.05 -18.78 -52.13
C ALA A 3 1.98 -17.55 -51.20
N MET A 4 1.14 -17.61 -50.17
CA MET A 4 1.17 -16.65 -49.07
C MET A 4 2.28 -17.04 -48.10
N VAL A 5 3.25 -16.15 -47.90
CA VAL A 5 4.25 -16.25 -46.83
C VAL A 5 3.68 -15.59 -45.59
N GLY A 6 3.35 -16.39 -44.57
CA GLY A 6 2.92 -15.89 -43.27
C GLY A 6 4.10 -15.39 -42.46
N PHE A 7 4.11 -14.10 -42.12
CA PHE A 7 5.06 -13.51 -41.19
C PHE A 7 4.42 -13.51 -39.80
N ALA A 8 4.82 -14.44 -38.94
CA ALA A 8 4.43 -14.45 -37.54
C ALA A 8 5.29 -13.43 -36.78
N MET A 9 4.68 -12.30 -36.38
CA MET A 9 5.29 -11.39 -35.42
C MET A 9 5.11 -11.96 -34.02
N SER A 10 6.19 -12.48 -33.44
CA SER A 10 6.27 -12.76 -32.01
C SER A 10 6.46 -11.43 -31.27
N TYR A 11 5.39 -10.95 -30.64
CA TYR A 11 5.49 -9.85 -29.68
C TYR A 11 6.16 -10.38 -28.42
N GLY A 12 7.42 -9.99 -28.19
CA GLY A 12 8.05 -10.12 -26.89
C GLY A 12 7.35 -9.15 -25.94
N VAL A 13 6.63 -9.68 -24.95
CA VAL A 13 6.19 -8.90 -23.80
C VAL A 13 7.45 -8.61 -23.00
N LEU A 14 7.95 -7.37 -23.07
CA LEU A 14 8.95 -6.91 -22.11
C LEU A 14 8.28 -6.91 -20.73
N PRO A 15 8.97 -7.35 -19.66
CA PRO A 15 8.48 -7.10 -18.31
C PRO A 15 8.30 -5.60 -18.18
N ALA A 16 7.05 -5.16 -18.00
CA ALA A 16 6.80 -3.83 -17.49
C ALA A 16 7.40 -3.84 -16.08
N ASP A 17 8.44 -3.03 -15.85
CA ASP A 17 8.81 -2.67 -14.48
C ASP A 17 7.53 -2.11 -13.84
N ALA A 18 6.95 -2.89 -12.93
CA ALA A 18 5.72 -2.55 -12.22
C ALA A 18 5.96 -1.50 -11.13
N GLY A 19 7.13 -0.85 -11.13
CA GLY A 19 7.44 0.26 -10.26
C GLY A 19 6.69 1.51 -10.71
N ASP A 20 6.08 2.20 -9.75
CA ASP A 20 5.47 3.50 -10.02
C ASP A 20 6.52 4.57 -10.36
N ALA A 21 6.10 5.79 -10.67
CA ALA A 21 7.03 6.89 -10.95
C ALA A 21 7.96 7.23 -9.77
N SER A 22 7.60 6.81 -8.55
CA SER A 22 8.37 7.00 -7.33
C SER A 22 9.57 6.03 -7.25
N GLY A 23 9.50 4.89 -7.97
CA GLY A 23 10.47 3.79 -7.87
C GLY A 23 10.13 2.77 -6.78
N PHE A 24 8.94 2.88 -6.18
CA PHE A 24 8.43 1.90 -5.25
C PHE A 24 7.83 0.71 -6.03
N ASP A 25 8.17 -0.51 -5.61
CA ASP A 25 7.64 -1.74 -6.18
C ASP A 25 6.69 -2.42 -5.17
N PRO A 26 5.36 -2.35 -5.39
CA PRO A 26 4.37 -2.98 -4.50
C PRO A 26 4.56 -4.49 -4.31
N ALA A 27 5.21 -5.18 -5.24
CA ALA A 27 5.48 -6.62 -5.13
C ALA A 27 6.45 -6.96 -3.99
N THR A 28 7.24 -5.98 -3.51
CA THR A 28 8.11 -6.17 -2.34
C THR A 28 7.31 -6.38 -1.06
N ILE A 29 6.11 -5.79 -0.97
CA ILE A 29 5.20 -6.04 0.15
C ILE A 29 4.67 -7.49 0.07
N ASP A 30 4.33 -7.99 -1.13
CA ASP A 30 3.84 -9.37 -1.31
C ASP A 30 4.89 -10.38 -0.86
N GLN A 31 6.13 -10.15 -1.28
CA GLN A 31 7.26 -11.00 -0.93
C GLN A 31 7.51 -11.02 0.58
N CYS A 32 7.38 -9.86 1.25
CA CYS A 32 7.51 -9.78 2.69
C CYS A 32 6.37 -10.51 3.41
N VAL A 33 5.12 -10.27 3.01
CA VAL A 33 3.96 -10.94 3.63
C VAL A 33 4.05 -12.45 3.44
N ALA A 34 4.40 -12.91 2.24
CA ALA A 34 4.51 -14.34 1.92
C ALA A 34 5.67 -15.04 2.64
N SER A 35 6.70 -14.31 3.09
CA SER A 35 7.77 -14.91 3.91
C SER A 35 7.29 -15.26 5.32
N GLY A 36 6.23 -14.60 5.81
CA GLY A 36 5.73 -14.74 7.17
C GLY A 36 6.66 -14.16 8.24
N GLU A 37 7.66 -13.36 7.85
CA GLU A 37 8.67 -12.82 8.75
C GLU A 37 8.46 -11.32 9.03
N GLY A 38 8.25 -10.99 10.30
CA GLY A 38 8.44 -9.63 10.81
C GLY A 38 7.39 -8.59 10.41
N ASP A 39 7.78 -7.32 10.51
CA ASP A 39 6.98 -6.16 10.13
C ASP A 39 7.28 -5.77 8.68
N CYS A 40 6.27 -5.85 7.81
CA CYS A 40 6.39 -5.57 6.38
C CYS A 40 6.14 -4.11 6.01
N THR A 41 5.81 -3.26 6.97
CA THR A 41 5.37 -1.88 6.72
C THR A 41 6.35 -1.07 5.85
N ASP A 42 7.66 -1.29 6.05
CA ASP A 42 8.75 -0.63 5.31
C ASP A 42 9.24 -1.40 4.08
N ALA A 43 8.59 -2.50 3.68
CA ALA A 43 9.00 -3.28 2.52
C ALA A 43 9.04 -2.39 1.26
N GLY A 44 10.15 -2.45 0.52
CA GLY A 44 10.37 -1.65 -0.68
C GLY A 44 10.88 -0.22 -0.44
N MET A 45 10.81 0.32 0.78
CA MET A 45 11.18 1.71 1.08
C MET A 45 12.64 2.02 0.74
N GLN A 46 13.57 1.13 1.08
CA GLN A 46 14.99 1.35 0.79
C GLN A 46 15.27 1.39 -0.72
N ALA A 47 14.64 0.51 -1.50
CA ALA A 47 14.79 0.50 -2.95
C ALA A 47 14.23 1.79 -3.57
N CYS A 48 13.09 2.27 -3.08
CA CYS A 48 12.55 3.57 -3.49
C CYS A 48 13.52 4.70 -3.20
N ARG A 49 14.08 4.79 -1.97
CA ARG A 49 15.06 5.83 -1.60
C ARG A 49 16.30 5.79 -2.49
N ASP A 50 16.81 4.60 -2.78
CA ASP A 50 17.99 4.40 -3.64
C ASP A 50 17.77 4.81 -5.10
N TYR A 51 16.53 4.69 -5.60
CA TYR A 51 16.13 5.15 -6.93
C TYR A 51 15.87 6.66 -6.93
N ALA A 52 15.02 7.13 -6.01
CA ALA A 52 14.56 8.51 -5.94
C ALA A 52 15.72 9.49 -5.69
N SER A 53 16.69 9.14 -4.84
CA SER A 53 17.89 9.95 -4.58
C SER A 53 18.80 10.13 -5.80
N LYS A 54 18.77 9.22 -6.76
CA LYS A 54 19.53 9.33 -8.03
C LYS A 54 18.74 10.08 -9.09
N LYS A 55 17.42 9.94 -9.09
CA LYS A 55 16.54 10.49 -10.11
C LYS A 55 16.18 11.94 -9.87
N TYR A 56 15.94 12.31 -8.62
CA TYR A 56 15.41 13.61 -8.25
C TYR A 56 16.50 14.45 -7.57
N THR A 57 16.78 15.61 -8.16
CA THR A 57 17.65 16.64 -7.59
C THR A 57 16.81 17.90 -7.39
N GLY A 58 16.48 18.23 -6.14
CA GLY A 58 15.64 19.37 -5.79
C GLY A 58 16.03 19.99 -4.46
N ASP A 59 15.47 21.16 -4.17
CA ASP A 59 15.81 21.97 -3.00
C ASP A 59 15.06 21.54 -1.72
N ASP A 60 14.00 20.73 -1.83
CA ASP A 60 13.31 20.15 -0.66
C ASP A 60 14.11 18.93 -0.16
N PRO A 61 14.77 19.02 1.02
CA PRO A 61 15.57 17.92 1.56
C PRO A 61 14.74 16.69 1.91
N ASP A 62 13.43 16.84 2.13
CA ASP A 62 12.53 15.75 2.49
C ASP A 62 11.84 15.13 1.25
N PHE A 63 12.06 15.68 0.04
CA PHE A 63 11.32 15.27 -1.16
C PHE A 63 11.36 13.76 -1.40
N VAL A 64 12.56 13.17 -1.31
CA VAL A 64 12.76 11.72 -1.52
C VAL A 64 11.95 10.92 -0.51
N GLU A 65 11.96 11.33 0.76
CA GLU A 65 11.26 10.62 1.83
C GLU A 65 9.74 10.74 1.66
N LYS A 66 9.24 11.96 1.45
CA LYS A 66 7.81 12.21 1.21
C LYS A 66 7.28 11.41 0.02
N ASN A 67 8.03 11.40 -1.09
CA ASN A 67 7.66 10.67 -2.30
C ASN A 67 7.61 9.16 -2.06
N CYS A 68 8.59 8.59 -1.35
CA CYS A 68 8.57 7.15 -1.07
C CYS A 68 7.51 6.75 -0.05
N LEU A 69 7.26 7.58 0.98
CA LEU A 69 6.21 7.31 1.96
C LEU A 69 4.82 7.39 1.35
N ASP A 70 4.55 8.38 0.49
CA ASP A 70 3.29 8.51 -0.23
C ASP A 70 3.04 7.30 -1.15
N ALA A 71 4.06 6.86 -1.89
CA ALA A 71 3.97 5.66 -2.72
C ALA A 71 3.71 4.38 -1.92
N ALA A 72 4.43 4.20 -0.81
CA ALA A 72 4.21 3.06 0.08
C ALA A 72 2.82 3.10 0.74
N HIS A 73 2.35 4.28 1.14
CA HIS A 73 0.99 4.48 1.66
C HIS A 73 -0.05 4.06 0.62
N GLN A 74 0.07 4.54 -0.62
CA GLN A 74 -0.85 4.17 -1.71
C GLN A 74 -0.84 2.66 -1.99
N ALA A 75 0.32 2.01 -1.93
CA ALA A 75 0.42 0.56 -2.10
C ALA A 75 -0.28 -0.21 -0.96
N TRP A 76 -0.15 0.26 0.29
CA TRP A 76 -0.84 -0.32 1.43
C TRP A 76 -2.35 -0.07 1.41
N GLU A 77 -2.81 1.12 1.04
CA GLU A 77 -4.23 1.43 0.88
C GLU A 77 -4.87 0.59 -0.22
N ALA A 78 -4.18 0.35 -1.34
CA ALA A 78 -4.68 -0.53 -2.39
C ALA A 78 -4.94 -1.96 -1.87
N ARG A 79 -4.00 -2.52 -1.10
CA ARG A 79 -4.17 -3.83 -0.45
C ARG A 79 -5.30 -3.84 0.57
N LEU A 80 -5.38 -2.78 1.37
CA LEU A 80 -6.42 -2.62 2.37
C LEU A 80 -7.80 -2.62 1.70
N GLU A 81 -7.98 -1.83 0.64
CA GLU A 81 -9.23 -1.74 -0.12
C GLU A 81 -9.58 -3.10 -0.75
N GLU A 82 -8.63 -3.77 -1.40
CA GLU A 82 -8.86 -5.10 -1.98
C GLU A 82 -9.33 -6.12 -0.92
N THR A 83 -8.69 -6.12 0.24
CA THR A 83 -9.02 -6.99 1.37
C THR A 83 -10.38 -6.64 1.97
N TYR A 84 -10.65 -5.34 2.14
CA TYR A 84 -11.93 -4.83 2.61
C TYR A 84 -13.08 -5.23 1.69
N GLN A 85 -12.93 -5.09 0.37
CA GLN A 85 -13.96 -5.48 -0.59
C GLN A 85 -14.21 -7.00 -0.59
N ALA A 86 -13.14 -7.81 -0.48
CA ALA A 86 -13.28 -9.25 -0.32
C ALA A 86 -14.07 -9.61 0.95
N LEU A 87 -13.74 -8.96 2.07
CA LEU A 87 -14.43 -9.19 3.34
C LEU A 87 -15.89 -8.70 3.30
N ILE A 88 -16.18 -7.57 2.66
CA ILE A 88 -17.56 -7.09 2.43
C ILE A 88 -18.38 -8.09 1.61
N ALA A 89 -17.78 -8.72 0.60
CA ALA A 89 -18.46 -9.74 -0.19
C ALA A 89 -18.80 -10.96 0.68
N GLN A 90 -17.83 -11.43 1.47
CA GLN A 90 -17.99 -12.57 2.36
C GLN A 90 -19.02 -12.32 3.48
N GLU A 91 -18.96 -11.17 4.14
CA GLU A 91 -19.95 -10.79 5.17
C GLU A 91 -21.36 -10.67 4.58
N GLY A 92 -21.47 -10.32 3.30
CA GLY A 92 -22.74 -10.34 2.57
C GLY A 92 -23.34 -11.74 2.44
N GLU A 93 -22.53 -12.80 2.41
CA GLU A 93 -23.00 -14.19 2.42
C GLU A 93 -23.55 -14.60 3.81
N ALA A 94 -23.00 -14.03 4.88
CA ALA A 94 -23.45 -14.23 6.26
C ALA A 94 -24.72 -13.42 6.61
N GLY A 95 -24.92 -12.26 5.96
CA GLY A 95 -26.15 -11.46 6.01
C GLY A 95 -25.92 -9.94 6.02
N ASP A 96 -26.93 -9.18 5.58
CA ASP A 96 -26.85 -7.72 5.40
C ASP A 96 -26.38 -6.95 6.66
N ASP A 97 -26.79 -7.39 7.84
CA ASP A 97 -26.43 -6.75 9.12
C ASP A 97 -24.91 -6.79 9.38
N SER A 98 -24.25 -7.92 9.07
CA SER A 98 -22.80 -8.06 9.29
C SER A 98 -22.02 -7.15 8.34
N GLN A 99 -22.47 -7.10 7.09
CA GLN A 99 -21.91 -6.22 6.07
C GLN A 99 -22.04 -4.73 6.44
N GLU A 100 -23.18 -4.33 7.00
CA GLU A 100 -23.38 -2.95 7.49
C GLU A 100 -22.47 -2.65 8.69
N MET A 101 -22.29 -3.60 9.61
CA MET A 101 -21.38 -3.47 10.74
C MET A 101 -19.92 -3.29 10.30
N LEU A 102 -19.48 -4.02 9.27
CA LEU A 102 -18.14 -3.86 8.71
C LEU A 102 -17.93 -2.47 8.11
N ARG A 103 -18.91 -1.94 7.36
CA ARG A 103 -18.85 -0.55 6.83
C ARG A 103 -18.73 0.49 7.94
N LYS A 104 -19.53 0.35 9.00
CA LYS A 104 -19.46 1.24 10.16
C LYS A 104 -18.10 1.17 10.85
N THR A 105 -17.54 -0.03 10.95
CA THR A 105 -16.20 -0.25 11.51
C THR A 105 -15.13 0.45 10.69
N GLU A 106 -15.18 0.32 9.36
CA GLU A 106 -14.23 0.97 8.45
C GLU A 106 -14.28 2.49 8.55
N HIS A 107 -15.49 3.07 8.51
CA HIS A 107 -15.67 4.51 8.70
C HIS A 107 -15.13 5.02 10.04
N ALA A 108 -15.32 4.25 11.12
CA ALA A 108 -14.80 4.60 12.44
C ALA A 108 -13.27 4.52 12.49
N TRP A 109 -12.68 3.52 11.83
CA TRP A 109 -11.22 3.40 11.72
C TRP A 109 -10.60 4.56 10.94
N ILE A 110 -11.19 4.97 9.80
CA ILE A 110 -10.71 6.13 9.03
C ILE A 110 -10.66 7.38 9.91
N ALA A 111 -11.74 7.67 10.64
CA ALA A 111 -11.79 8.83 11.55
C ALA A 111 -10.73 8.75 12.67
N PHE A 112 -10.47 7.54 13.19
CA PHE A 112 -9.39 7.32 14.16
C PHE A 112 -8.00 7.56 13.55
N ARG A 113 -7.72 6.98 12.37
CA ARG A 113 -6.45 7.14 11.65
C ARG A 113 -6.16 8.61 11.40
N ASP A 114 -7.14 9.35 10.89
CA ASP A 114 -6.97 10.76 10.56
C ASP A 114 -6.63 11.57 11.82
N SER A 115 -7.33 11.34 12.93
CA SER A 115 -7.02 11.98 14.22
C SER A 115 -5.65 11.57 14.78
N LEU A 116 -5.23 10.32 14.58
CA LEU A 116 -3.94 9.83 15.03
C LEU A 116 -2.79 10.47 14.25
N CYS A 117 -2.94 10.58 12.92
CA CYS A 117 -1.91 11.17 12.07
C CYS A 117 -1.83 12.70 12.23
N ASP A 118 -2.94 13.38 12.52
CA ASP A 118 -2.93 14.78 12.96
C ASP A 118 -2.15 14.96 14.28
N PHE A 119 -2.31 14.04 15.22
CA PHE A 119 -1.51 14.03 16.45
C PHE A 119 -0.03 13.79 16.17
N ALA A 120 0.31 12.84 15.29
CA ALA A 120 1.69 12.55 14.89
C ALA A 120 2.37 13.80 14.29
N LYS A 121 1.65 14.51 13.40
CA LYS A 121 2.07 15.80 12.84
C LYS A 121 2.41 16.82 13.92
N ALA A 122 1.48 17.07 14.83
CA ALA A 122 1.63 18.08 15.88
C ALA A 122 2.78 17.72 16.84
N SER A 123 2.94 16.42 17.14
CA SER A 123 4.03 15.91 17.97
C SER A 123 5.40 16.11 17.33
N ALA A 124 5.52 15.80 16.03
CA ALA A 124 6.74 15.99 15.26
C ALA A 124 7.14 17.47 15.18
N GLN A 125 6.19 18.35 14.90
CA GLN A 125 6.41 19.80 14.85
C GLN A 125 6.90 20.36 16.19
N THR A 126 6.42 19.83 17.33
CA THR A 126 6.88 20.23 18.66
C THR A 126 8.35 19.83 18.93
N ARG A 127 8.90 18.90 18.15
CA ARG A 127 10.27 18.40 18.26
C ARG A 127 11.18 18.89 17.12
N ASP A 128 10.74 19.90 16.36
CA ASP A 128 11.43 20.42 15.17
C ASP A 128 11.70 19.35 14.09
N ILE A 129 10.83 18.34 13.99
CA ILE A 129 10.82 17.31 12.95
C ILE A 129 9.78 17.68 11.88
N SER A 130 10.02 17.25 10.63
CA SER A 130 9.09 17.46 9.52
C SER A 130 7.72 16.82 9.81
N GLY A 131 6.72 17.66 10.05
CA GLY A 131 5.35 17.20 10.33
C GLY A 131 4.69 16.53 9.13
N GLU A 132 5.09 16.88 7.90
CA GLU A 132 4.58 16.24 6.68
C GLU A 132 5.09 14.80 6.54
N VAL A 133 6.39 14.58 6.80
CA VAL A 133 6.97 13.23 6.83
C VAL A 133 6.28 12.38 7.89
N ALA A 134 6.07 12.91 9.10
CA ALA A 134 5.40 12.20 10.18
C ALA A 134 3.95 11.80 9.86
N VAL A 135 3.22 12.61 9.08
CA VAL A 135 1.86 12.24 8.62
C VAL A 135 1.92 11.09 7.63
N LEU A 136 2.82 11.16 6.64
CA LEU A 136 2.93 10.13 5.61
C LEU A 136 3.40 8.79 6.20
N GLU A 137 4.34 8.82 7.14
CA GLU A 137 4.73 7.64 7.94
C GLU A 137 3.51 7.05 8.65
N CYS A 138 2.75 7.87 9.40
CA CYS A 138 1.57 7.41 10.12
C CYS A 138 0.51 6.80 9.18
N GLN A 139 0.24 7.44 8.03
CA GLN A 139 -0.75 6.95 7.08
C GLN A 139 -0.37 5.59 6.50
N ARG A 140 0.89 5.41 6.09
CA ARG A 140 1.43 4.13 5.64
C ARG A 140 1.32 3.06 6.72
N ASP A 141 1.78 3.37 7.93
CA ASP A 141 1.82 2.41 9.05
C ASP A 141 0.42 1.95 9.45
N GLU A 142 -0.53 2.88 9.53
CA GLU A 142 -1.90 2.56 9.89
C GLU A 142 -2.65 1.81 8.78
N ALA A 143 -2.36 2.09 7.50
CA ALA A 143 -2.88 1.29 6.39
C ALA A 143 -2.37 -0.17 6.46
N ALA A 144 -1.07 -0.38 6.69
CA ALA A 144 -0.49 -1.71 6.85
C ALA A 144 -1.04 -2.47 8.08
N ARG A 145 -1.18 -1.76 9.21
CA ARG A 145 -1.73 -2.31 10.46
C ARG A 145 -3.19 -2.72 10.29
N HIS A 146 -4.01 -1.90 9.65
CA HIS A 146 -5.42 -2.20 9.44
C HIS A 146 -5.62 -3.29 8.39
N TRP A 147 -4.81 -3.30 7.32
CA TRP A 147 -4.77 -4.42 6.38
C TRP A 147 -4.50 -5.74 7.11
N THR A 148 -3.53 -5.78 8.04
CA THR A 148 -3.22 -6.99 8.82
C THR A 148 -4.44 -7.47 9.62
N LEU A 149 -5.21 -6.56 10.21
CA LEU A 149 -6.42 -6.88 10.97
C LEU A 149 -7.54 -7.44 10.08
N LEU A 150 -7.78 -6.84 8.91
CA LEU A 150 -8.81 -7.31 7.99
C LEU A 150 -8.41 -8.61 7.30
N ASN A 151 -7.13 -8.74 6.91
CA ASN A 151 -6.60 -9.94 6.28
C ASN A 151 -6.66 -11.16 7.21
N ALA A 152 -6.36 -10.98 8.51
CA ALA A 152 -6.52 -12.06 9.47
C ALA A 152 -7.96 -12.57 9.53
N ARG A 153 -8.96 -11.68 9.54
CA ARG A 153 -10.39 -12.04 9.51
C ARG A 153 -10.78 -12.74 8.22
N LEU A 154 -10.26 -12.27 7.09
CA LEU A 154 -10.50 -12.87 5.78
C LEU A 154 -9.96 -14.31 5.73
N VAL A 155 -8.74 -14.53 6.24
CA VAL A 155 -8.11 -15.87 6.25
C VAL A 155 -8.81 -16.83 7.23
N GLU A 156 -9.11 -16.40 8.46
CA GLU A 156 -9.74 -17.23 9.51
C GLU A 156 -11.04 -17.91 9.03
N GLU A 157 -11.85 -17.20 8.24
CA GLU A 157 -13.14 -17.68 7.74
C GLU A 157 -13.01 -18.53 6.46
N THR A 158 -11.88 -18.45 5.75
CA THR A 158 -11.61 -19.28 4.55
C THR A 158 -11.11 -20.69 4.89
N GLY A 159 -10.77 -20.97 6.15
CA GLY A 159 -10.53 -22.33 6.64
C GLY A 159 -9.24 -22.99 6.16
N GLU A 160 -8.14 -22.24 6.04
CA GLU A 160 -6.77 -22.78 5.91
C GLU A 160 -6.11 -23.09 7.26
#